data_AF-A0A5M9UA61-F1
#
_entry.id   AF-A0A5M9UA61-F1
#
_cell.length_a   1.000
_cell.length_b   1.000
_cell.length_c   1.000
_cell.angle_alpha   90.00
_cell.angle_beta   90.00
_cell.angle_gamma   90.00
#
_symmetry.space_group_name_H-M   'P 1'
#
loop_
_entity.id
_entity.type
_entity.pdbx_description
1 polymer ?
#
loop_
_entity_poly.entity_id
_entity_poly.type
_entity_poly.pdbx_seq_one_letter_code
_entity_poly.pdbx_strand_id
1 'polypeptide(L)'
;MSKRRTRRKRKSKQGFKRQVLTLVAMLLVALYALAGGEWPEEIPNPFAGTNKSVDHTITFPSERYPETANHIKAAIKAGHSDVCTIDRNGAEGNRELSLKGVPVKKGKDRDEWPMAMCAEGGTGADIQYITPKDNRGAGSWVGNQLSTYPDGTRVKFVVK
;
A
#
# COMPACT_ATOMS: atom_id res chain seq x y z
N MET A 1 22.41 -38.22 -17.71
CA MET A 1 21.10 -38.02 -18.40
C MET A 1 19.82 -38.17 -17.54
N SER A 2 19.88 -38.34 -16.21
CA SER A 2 18.69 -38.68 -15.38
C SER A 2 17.90 -37.47 -14.81
N LYS A 3 18.56 -36.36 -14.45
CA LYS A 3 17.92 -35.21 -13.77
C LYS A 3 16.90 -34.42 -14.63
N ARG A 4 17.02 -34.47 -15.97
CA ARG A 4 16.13 -33.71 -16.88
C ARG A 4 14.76 -34.38 -17.06
N ARG A 5 14.72 -35.72 -17.05
CA ARG A 5 13.49 -36.53 -17.13
C ARG A 5 12.63 -36.40 -15.86
N THR A 6 13.25 -36.38 -14.68
CA THR A 6 12.53 -36.22 -13.40
C THR A 6 11.90 -34.84 -13.24
N ARG A 7 12.58 -33.77 -13.67
CA ARG A 7 12.06 -32.39 -13.63
C ARG A 7 10.84 -32.20 -14.55
N ARG A 8 10.85 -32.79 -15.75
CA ARG A 8 9.72 -32.74 -16.70
C ARG A 8 8.49 -33.50 -16.18
N LYS A 9 8.69 -34.66 -15.55
CA LYS A 9 7.63 -35.48 -14.93
C LYS A 9 7.01 -34.82 -13.68
N ARG A 10 7.81 -34.09 -12.88
CA ARG A 10 7.32 -33.25 -11.77
C ARG A 10 6.48 -32.07 -12.27
N LYS A 11 6.93 -31.38 -13.33
CA LYS A 11 6.24 -30.23 -13.92
C LYS A 11 4.88 -30.62 -14.55
N SER A 12 4.81 -31.78 -15.22
CA SER A 12 3.55 -32.28 -15.78
C SER A 12 2.55 -32.71 -14.70
N LYS A 13 3.01 -33.42 -13.65
CA LYS A 13 2.17 -33.77 -12.50
C LYS A 13 1.67 -32.53 -11.74
N GLN A 14 2.48 -31.49 -11.63
CA GLN A 14 2.09 -30.22 -10.99
C GLN A 14 1.08 -29.43 -11.84
N GLY A 15 1.23 -29.43 -13.17
CA GLY A 15 0.26 -28.85 -14.09
C GLY A 15 -1.09 -29.58 -14.04
N PHE A 16 -1.08 -30.92 -14.04
CA PHE A 16 -2.29 -31.72 -13.91
C PHE A 16 -2.98 -31.52 -12.54
N LYS A 17 -2.21 -31.47 -11.44
CA LYS A 17 -2.76 -31.16 -10.11
C LYS A 17 -3.40 -29.78 -10.07
N ARG A 18 -2.81 -28.76 -10.71
CA ARG A 18 -3.39 -27.41 -10.82
C ARG A 18 -4.69 -27.43 -11.63
N GLN A 19 -4.72 -28.13 -12.76
CA GLN A 19 -5.92 -28.26 -13.60
C GLN A 19 -7.06 -28.97 -12.85
N VAL A 20 -6.77 -30.05 -12.13
CA VAL A 20 -7.76 -30.72 -11.28
C VAL A 20 -8.25 -29.79 -10.17
N LEU A 21 -7.36 -29.05 -9.51
CA LEU A 21 -7.75 -28.10 -8.46
C LEU A 21 -8.66 -26.99 -9.00
N THR A 22 -8.36 -26.46 -10.19
CA THR A 22 -9.19 -25.43 -10.82
C THR A 22 -10.56 -25.94 -11.22
N LEU A 23 -10.65 -27.17 -11.73
CA LEU A 23 -11.93 -27.78 -12.09
C LEU A 23 -12.79 -28.06 -10.86
N VAL A 24 -12.18 -28.54 -9.77
CA VAL A 24 -12.87 -28.73 -8.49
C VAL A 24 -13.38 -27.40 -7.93
N ALA A 25 -12.56 -26.35 -7.95
CA ALA A 25 -12.98 -25.02 -7.49
C ALA A 25 -14.15 -24.45 -8.31
N MET A 26 -14.11 -24.58 -9.64
CA MET A 26 -15.21 -24.16 -10.51
C MET A 26 -16.50 -24.97 -10.26
N LEU A 27 -16.36 -26.27 -9.99
CA LEU A 27 -17.51 -27.13 -9.71
C LEU A 27 -18.16 -26.82 -8.34
N LEU A 28 -17.35 -26.51 -7.33
CA LEU A 28 -17.83 -26.06 -6.02
C LEU A 28 -18.57 -24.71 -6.12
N VAL A 29 -18.04 -23.79 -6.92
CA VAL A 29 -18.68 -22.50 -7.24
C VAL A 29 -20.03 -22.71 -7.93
N ALA A 30 -20.09 -23.59 -8.93
CA ALA A 30 -21.33 -23.89 -9.64
C ALA A 30 -22.38 -24.57 -8.75
N LEU A 31 -21.97 -25.50 -7.87
CA LEU A 31 -22.85 -26.14 -6.91
C LEU A 31 -23.40 -25.15 -5.88
N TYR A 32 -22.57 -24.23 -5.37
CA TYR A 32 -23.00 -23.19 -4.45
C TYR A 32 -24.05 -22.26 -5.10
N ALA A 33 -23.86 -21.88 -6.37
CA ALA A 33 -24.84 -21.10 -7.12
C ALA A 33 -26.16 -21.87 -7.35
N LEU A 34 -26.10 -23.17 -7.70
CA LEU A 34 -27.29 -24.01 -7.87
C LEU A 34 -28.06 -24.23 -6.56
N ALA A 35 -27.38 -24.22 -5.42
CA ALA A 35 -28.00 -24.33 -4.10
C ALA A 35 -28.66 -23.03 -3.62
N GLY A 36 -28.71 -21.98 -4.46
CA GLY A 36 -29.25 -20.67 -4.09
C GLY A 36 -28.33 -19.87 -3.19
N GLY A 37 -27.03 -20.20 -3.15
CA GLY A 37 -26.05 -19.45 -2.40
C GLY A 37 -25.94 -18.03 -2.94
N GLU A 38 -26.18 -17.05 -2.08
CA GLU A 38 -25.98 -15.64 -2.40
C GLU A 38 -24.48 -15.39 -2.58
N TRP A 39 -24.12 -14.73 -3.69
CA TRP A 39 -22.79 -14.20 -3.87
C TRP A 39 -22.66 -12.95 -3.01
N PRO A 40 -21.60 -12.80 -2.19
CA PRO A 40 -21.36 -11.53 -1.53
C PRO A 40 -21.16 -10.46 -2.61
N GLU A 41 -22.03 -9.45 -2.64
CA GLU A 41 -21.91 -8.30 -3.55
C GLU A 41 -20.64 -7.47 -3.29
N GLU A 42 -20.03 -7.66 -2.13
CA GLU A 42 -18.79 -7.01 -1.75
C GLU A 42 -17.60 -7.94 -1.95
N ILE A 43 -16.89 -7.77 -3.08
CA ILE A 43 -15.49 -8.18 -3.14
C ILE A 43 -14.74 -7.22 -2.19
N PRO A 44 -14.09 -7.70 -1.12
CA PRO A 44 -13.33 -6.83 -0.24
C PRO A 44 -12.28 -6.11 -1.07
N ASN A 45 -12.44 -4.80 -1.25
CA ASN A 45 -11.40 -3.99 -1.86
C ASN A 45 -10.22 -4.02 -0.88
N PRO A 46 -9.05 -4.56 -1.25
CA PRO A 46 -7.88 -4.56 -0.37
C PRO A 46 -7.39 -3.14 -0.04
N PHE A 47 -7.94 -2.12 -0.72
CA PHE A 47 -7.71 -0.69 -0.49
C PHE A 47 -8.90 0.03 0.17
N ALA A 48 -10.03 -0.64 0.42
CA ALA A 48 -11.08 -0.05 1.22
C ALA A 48 -10.60 -0.04 2.67
N GLY A 49 -10.27 1.15 3.17
CA GLY A 49 -9.94 1.36 4.56
C GLY A 49 -11.00 0.72 5.44
N THR A 50 -10.64 -0.36 6.15
CA THR A 50 -11.51 -0.97 7.16
C THR A 50 -12.01 0.13 8.08
N ASN A 51 -13.30 0.11 8.43
CA ASN A 51 -13.94 0.95 9.46
C ASN A 51 -13.37 0.66 10.87
N LYS A 52 -12.05 0.67 10.99
CA LYS A 52 -11.32 0.73 12.25
C LYS A 52 -11.31 2.20 12.66
N SER A 53 -11.50 2.48 13.94
CA SER A 53 -11.41 3.83 14.52
C SER A 53 -10.02 4.44 14.30
N VAL A 54 -9.98 5.71 13.92
CA VAL A 54 -8.76 6.52 13.92
C VAL A 54 -8.42 6.87 15.38
N ASP A 55 -7.17 6.74 15.79
CA ASP A 55 -6.74 7.05 17.16
C ASP A 55 -6.48 8.55 17.34
N HIS A 56 -5.85 9.17 16.35
CA HIS A 56 -5.51 10.60 16.35
C HIS A 56 -5.72 11.24 14.99
N THR A 57 -6.01 12.55 14.98
CA THR A 57 -6.06 13.35 13.76
C THR A 57 -5.07 14.49 13.85
N ILE A 58 -4.25 14.68 12.82
CA ILE A 58 -3.34 15.82 12.71
C ILE A 58 -3.69 16.64 11.48
N THR A 59 -3.59 17.96 11.60
CA THR A 59 -3.76 18.88 10.47
C THR A 59 -2.39 19.21 9.90
N PHE A 60 -2.15 18.83 8.65
CA PHE A 60 -0.89 19.11 7.97
C PHE A 60 -0.77 20.61 7.67
N PRO A 61 0.39 21.25 7.93
CA PRO A 61 0.53 22.70 7.80
C PRO A 61 0.79 23.11 6.34
N SER A 62 -0.27 23.12 5.52
CA SER A 62 -0.20 23.38 4.07
C SER A 62 0.51 24.68 3.71
N GLU A 63 0.37 25.73 4.51
CA GLU A 63 1.02 27.02 4.28
C GLU A 63 2.55 26.96 4.41
N ARG A 64 3.07 26.04 5.23
CA ARG A 64 4.51 25.89 5.46
C ARG A 64 5.19 24.99 4.43
N TYR A 65 4.46 23.98 3.94
CA TYR A 65 4.97 22.97 3.00
C TYR A 65 3.97 22.77 1.85
N PRO A 66 3.73 23.79 1.01
CA PRO A 66 2.67 23.77 0.00
C PRO A 66 2.87 22.72 -1.09
N GLU A 67 4.12 22.39 -1.50
CA GLU A 67 4.34 21.34 -2.51
C GLU A 67 3.95 19.98 -1.95
N THR A 68 4.40 19.66 -0.73
CA THR A 68 4.07 18.40 -0.04
C THR A 68 2.58 18.30 0.25
N ALA A 69 1.93 19.38 0.71
CA ALA A 69 0.49 19.40 0.93
C ALA A 69 -0.31 19.09 -0.34
N ASN A 70 0.09 19.67 -1.48
CA ASN A 70 -0.56 19.41 -2.76
C ASN A 70 -0.42 17.95 -3.19
N HIS A 71 0.75 17.34 -2.98
CA HIS A 71 0.95 15.91 -3.24
C HIS A 71 0.03 15.04 -2.39
N ILE A 72 0.03 15.24 -1.06
CA ILE A 72 -0.81 14.48 -0.12
C ILE A 72 -2.29 14.62 -0.50
N LYS A 73 -2.75 15.85 -0.78
CA LYS A 73 -4.14 16.12 -1.15
C LYS A 73 -4.53 15.45 -2.47
N ALA A 74 -3.65 15.46 -3.46
CA ALA A 74 -3.87 14.81 -4.74
C ALA A 74 -3.92 13.28 -4.60
N ALA A 75 -2.98 12.70 -3.85
CA ALA A 75 -2.93 11.27 -3.59
C ALA A 75 -4.16 10.77 -2.81
N ILE A 76 -4.59 11.49 -1.77
CA ILE A 76 -5.84 11.17 -1.05
C ILE A 76 -7.05 11.23 -1.99
N LYS A 77 -7.12 12.27 -2.84
CA LYS A 77 -8.19 12.38 -3.85
C LYS A 77 -8.16 11.25 -4.87
N ALA A 78 -6.98 10.70 -5.17
CA ALA A 78 -6.80 9.54 -6.04
C ALA A 78 -7.10 8.18 -5.36
N GLY A 79 -7.45 8.18 -4.07
CA GLY A 79 -7.87 6.99 -3.33
C GLY A 79 -6.77 6.38 -2.44
N HIS A 80 -5.61 7.03 -2.31
CA HIS A 80 -4.63 6.63 -1.30
C HIS A 80 -5.16 6.96 0.10
N SER A 81 -4.78 6.14 1.09
CA SER A 81 -5.24 6.29 2.47
C SER A 81 -4.93 7.70 3.02
N ASP A 82 -5.91 8.31 3.69
CA ASP A 82 -5.71 9.50 4.52
C ASP A 82 -5.28 9.16 5.96
N VAL A 83 -5.16 7.86 6.27
CA VAL A 83 -4.71 7.33 7.56
C VAL A 83 -3.34 6.66 7.39
N CYS A 84 -2.44 7.00 8.31
CA CYS A 84 -1.16 6.34 8.51
C CYS A 84 -1.26 5.44 9.76
N THR A 85 -1.19 4.13 9.59
CA THR A 85 -0.93 3.19 10.67
C THR A 85 0.58 3.11 10.86
N ILE A 86 1.10 3.66 11.94
CA ILE A 86 2.55 3.83 12.12
C ILE A 86 3.25 2.46 12.17
N ASP A 87 4.16 2.22 11.23
CA ASP A 87 5.03 1.04 11.16
C ASP A 87 6.45 1.49 10.79
N ARG A 88 7.24 1.78 11.82
CA ARG A 88 8.62 2.28 11.63
C ARG A 88 9.55 1.18 11.14
N ASN A 89 9.32 -0.07 11.54
CA ASN A 89 10.14 -1.21 11.13
C ASN A 89 9.97 -1.51 9.63
N GLY A 90 8.77 -1.28 9.07
CA GLY A 90 8.49 -1.43 7.64
C GLY A 90 9.06 -0.32 6.75
N ALA A 91 9.58 0.78 7.31
CA ALA A 91 9.88 1.99 6.55
C ALA A 91 10.93 1.83 5.45
N GLU A 92 11.99 1.05 5.70
CA GLU A 92 13.02 0.80 4.68
C GLU A 92 12.47 -0.03 3.52
N GLY A 93 11.80 -1.15 3.82
CA GLY A 93 11.19 -2.01 2.79
C GLY A 93 10.11 -1.29 1.99
N ASN A 94 9.28 -0.48 2.64
CA ASN A 94 8.29 0.34 1.95
C ASN A 94 8.94 1.32 0.97
N ARG A 95 10.01 2.01 1.39
CA ARG A 95 10.73 2.95 0.52
C ARG A 95 11.37 2.26 -0.69
N GLU A 96 11.91 1.06 -0.50
CA GLU A 96 12.44 0.28 -1.62
C GLU A 96 11.35 -0.10 -2.64
N LEU A 97 10.17 -0.49 -2.13
CA LEU A 97 9.04 -0.89 -2.96
C LEU A 97 8.41 0.29 -3.71
N SER A 98 8.19 1.41 -3.04
CA SER A 98 7.57 2.62 -3.60
C SER A 98 8.45 3.28 -4.65
N LEU A 99 9.76 3.35 -4.42
CA LEU A 99 10.71 4.06 -5.28
C LEU A 99 11.32 3.18 -6.38
N LYS A 100 10.89 1.92 -6.48
CA LYS A 100 11.39 0.97 -7.48
C LYS A 100 11.13 1.47 -8.90
N GLY A 101 12.20 1.74 -9.64
CA GLY A 101 12.12 2.23 -11.01
C GLY A 101 11.81 3.73 -11.13
N VAL A 102 11.69 4.45 -10.01
CA VAL A 102 11.52 5.91 -10.01
C VAL A 102 12.92 6.56 -10.02
N PRO A 103 13.36 7.21 -11.11
CA PRO A 103 14.69 7.78 -11.18
C PRO A 103 14.88 8.94 -10.20
N VAL A 104 16.11 9.19 -9.76
CA VAL A 104 16.43 10.41 -9.02
C VAL A 104 16.44 11.61 -9.98
N LYS A 105 16.00 12.79 -9.49
CA LYS A 105 16.07 14.04 -10.24
C LYS A 105 16.91 15.05 -9.48
N LYS A 106 17.90 15.65 -10.16
CA LYS A 106 18.78 16.66 -9.55
C LYS A 106 17.94 17.81 -8.99
N GLY A 107 18.15 18.17 -7.73
CA GLY A 107 17.47 19.27 -7.06
C GLY A 107 16.03 18.96 -6.62
N LYS A 108 15.62 17.69 -6.62
CA LYS A 108 14.29 17.25 -6.16
C LYS A 108 14.42 16.02 -5.27
N ASP A 109 13.61 15.96 -4.23
CA ASP A 109 13.39 14.74 -3.46
C ASP A 109 12.16 14.01 -4.05
N ARG A 110 12.08 12.69 -3.84
CA ARG A 110 10.91 11.86 -4.19
C ARG A 110 10.07 11.71 -2.94
N ASP A 111 8.97 12.44 -2.87
CA ASP A 111 8.01 12.32 -1.78
C ASP A 111 7.08 11.13 -2.03
N GLU A 112 6.56 10.52 -0.95
CA GLU A 112 5.81 9.26 -0.98
C GLU A 112 4.49 9.42 -0.22
N TRP A 113 3.35 9.14 -0.88
CA TRP A 113 2.06 9.05 -0.20
C TRP A 113 1.27 7.79 -0.60
N PRO A 114 0.95 6.87 0.32
CA PRO A 114 1.21 6.93 1.76
C PRO A 114 2.70 6.83 2.10
N MET A 115 3.09 7.45 3.22
CA MET A 115 4.49 7.54 3.63
C MET A 115 5.08 6.16 3.94
N ALA A 116 6.38 6.01 3.72
CA ALA A 116 7.07 4.73 3.97
C ALA A 116 6.92 4.23 5.42
N MET A 117 6.86 5.13 6.42
CA MET A 117 6.69 4.77 7.84
C MET A 117 5.25 4.37 8.23
N CYS A 118 4.35 4.24 7.25
CA CYS A 118 2.98 3.79 7.45
C CYS A 118 2.83 2.39 6.87
N ALA A 119 2.00 1.55 7.49
CA ALA A 119 1.68 0.21 6.97
C ALA A 119 0.98 0.27 5.59
N GLU A 120 0.33 1.40 5.28
CA GLU A 120 -0.29 1.71 3.99
C GLU A 120 0.73 2.14 2.92
N GLY A 121 1.99 2.35 3.29
CA GLY A 121 3.06 2.75 2.37
C GLY A 121 3.57 1.59 1.50
N GLY A 122 4.61 1.89 0.71
CA GLY A 122 5.27 0.89 -0.11
C GLY A 122 4.67 0.73 -1.50
N THR A 123 4.32 -0.50 -1.89
CA THR A 123 3.89 -0.78 -3.27
C THR A 123 2.63 0.01 -3.60
N GLY A 124 2.71 0.83 -4.65
CA GLY A 124 1.58 1.64 -5.09
C GLY A 124 1.40 2.95 -4.33
N ALA A 125 2.36 3.39 -3.51
CA ALA A 125 2.39 4.77 -3.04
C ALA A 125 2.54 5.74 -4.23
N ASP A 126 1.81 6.85 -4.21
CA ASP A 126 1.96 7.95 -5.16
C ASP A 126 3.29 8.66 -4.91
N ILE A 127 3.97 9.02 -6.00
CA ILE A 127 5.31 9.62 -5.96
C ILE A 127 5.32 10.95 -6.70
N GLN A 128 5.68 12.01 -5.98
CA GLN A 128 5.87 13.33 -6.55
C GLN A 128 7.28 13.88 -6.29
N TYR A 129 7.83 14.60 -7.27
CA TYR A 129 9.12 15.26 -7.13
C TYR A 129 8.94 16.65 -6.49
N ILE A 130 9.42 16.81 -5.27
CA ILE A 130 9.22 18.02 -4.45
C ILE A 130 10.55 18.73 -4.22
N THR A 131 10.53 20.07 -4.08
CA THR A 131 11.74 20.80 -3.70
C THR A 131 12.27 20.31 -2.34
N PRO A 132 13.59 20.06 -2.18
CA PRO A 132 14.14 19.49 -0.96
C PRO A 132 13.84 20.30 0.32
N LYS A 133 13.75 21.64 0.20
CA LYS A 133 13.42 22.51 1.33
C LYS A 133 12.00 22.24 1.85
N ASP A 134 11.03 22.09 0.95
CA ASP A 134 9.64 21.79 1.29
C ASP A 134 9.54 20.37 1.86
N ASN A 135 10.03 19.37 1.12
CA ASN A 135 9.91 17.96 1.50
C ASN A 135 10.59 17.60 2.82
N ARG A 136 11.83 18.06 3.05
CA ARG A 136 12.56 17.74 4.28
C ARG A 136 12.00 18.48 5.49
N GLY A 137 11.49 19.69 5.26
CA GLY A 137 10.77 20.46 6.26
C GLY A 137 9.49 19.74 6.69
N ALA A 138 8.70 19.26 5.72
CA ALA A 138 7.52 18.45 5.96
C ALA A 138 7.86 17.14 6.69
N GLY A 139 8.87 16.40 6.22
CA GLY A 139 9.32 15.16 6.85
C GLY A 139 9.76 15.34 8.30
N SER A 140 10.48 16.43 8.60
CA SER A 140 10.87 16.77 9.98
C SER A 140 9.66 17.12 10.85
N TRP A 141 8.71 17.87 10.31
CA TRP A 141 7.47 18.22 11.03
C TRP A 141 6.64 16.96 11.33
N VAL A 142 6.42 16.09 10.32
CA VAL A 142 5.68 14.83 10.49
C VAL A 142 6.40 13.93 11.49
N GLY A 143 7.72 13.74 11.36
CA GLY A 143 8.50 12.94 12.29
C GLY A 143 8.35 13.42 13.73
N ASN A 144 8.40 14.73 13.96
CA ASN A 144 8.19 15.31 15.29
C ASN A 144 6.76 15.07 15.80
N GLN A 145 5.73 15.27 14.97
CA GLN A 145 4.34 15.01 15.38
C GLN A 145 4.09 13.55 15.74
N LEU A 146 4.65 12.61 14.96
CA LEU A 146 4.40 11.19 15.13
C LEU A 146 5.33 10.53 16.17
N SER A 147 6.42 11.19 16.56
CA SER A 147 7.43 10.62 17.49
C SER A 147 6.87 10.20 18.86
N THR A 148 5.78 10.82 19.29
CA THR A 148 5.13 10.52 20.58
C THR A 148 4.17 9.32 20.51
N TYR A 149 3.82 8.87 19.30
CA TYR A 149 2.89 7.77 19.09
C TYR A 149 3.62 6.44 18.90
N PRO A 150 3.21 5.36 19.60
CA PRO A 150 3.78 4.04 19.40
C PRO A 150 3.46 3.50 17.99
N ASP A 151 4.22 2.49 17.57
CA ASP A 151 3.87 1.73 16.36
C ASP A 151 2.48 1.09 16.53
N GLY A 152 1.73 1.01 15.43
CA GLY A 152 0.34 0.56 15.39
C GLY A 152 -0.70 1.66 15.57
N THR A 153 -0.32 2.85 16.07
CA THR A 153 -1.24 3.99 16.15
C THR A 153 -1.70 4.44 14.77
N ARG A 154 -3.01 4.68 14.63
CA ARG A 154 -3.67 5.07 13.39
C ARG A 154 -3.94 6.57 13.40
N VAL A 155 -3.16 7.30 12.61
CA VAL A 155 -3.21 8.76 12.55
C VAL A 155 -3.81 9.22 11.24
N LYS A 156 -4.94 9.92 11.30
CA LYS A 156 -5.55 10.57 10.14
C LYS A 156 -4.87 11.90 9.85
N PHE A 157 -4.51 12.11 8.58
CA PHE A 157 -3.99 13.37 8.09
C PHE A 157 -5.11 14.18 7.45
N VAL A 158 -5.32 15.40 7.96
CA VAL A 158 -6.20 16.39 7.35
C VAL A 158 -5.34 17.42 6.66
N VAL A 159 -5.51 17.57 5.35
CA VAL A 159 -4.82 18.59 4.54
C VAL A 159 -5.87 19.58 4.04
N LYS A 160 -5.77 20.83 4.50
CA LYS A 160 -6.65 21.93 4.07
C LYS A 160 -6.06 22.58 2.83
#